data_AF-A0A3M0NSJ6-F1
#
_entry.id   AF-A0A3M0NSJ6-F1
#
_cell.length_a   1.000
_cell.length_b   1.000
_cell.length_c   1.000
_cell.angle_alpha   90.00
_cell.angle_beta   90.00
_cell.angle_gamma   90.00
#
_symmetry.space_group_name_H-M   'P 1'
#
loop_
_entity.id
_entity.type
_entity.pdbx_description
1 polymer ?
#
loop_
_entity_poly.entity_id
_entity_poly.type
_entity_poly.pdbx_seq_one_letter_code
_entity_poly.pdbx_strand_id
1 'polypeptide(L)'
;MILSYLTYKKWTLPDSGVTVITLQSPIAYRDLVQGFKKENSLLLCSDRDFNSLEITKTFDFVGDLLLSEDISKRYLTFVVNNYVKTIDEENRNKAFKAYYNLGAVLHDSLLLEDLPMDIDFNKDLKKLLKLLEIHFDRSVLTNPYATIETVLKIHQNYDLGTIPVFFVM
;
A
#
# COMPACT_ATOMS: atom_id res chain seq x y z
N MET A 1 19.04 -13.24 -5.78
CA MET A 1 17.79 -14.03 -5.81
C MET A 1 17.62 -14.65 -7.20
N ILE A 2 16.95 -15.79 -7.34
CA ILE A 2 16.76 -16.46 -8.63
C ILE A 2 15.25 -16.60 -8.89
N LEU A 3 14.78 -16.01 -9.98
CA LEU A 3 13.41 -16.13 -10.47
C LEU A 3 13.39 -17.12 -11.65
N SER A 4 12.53 -18.12 -11.59
CA SER A 4 12.44 -19.17 -12.62
C SER A 4 11.01 -19.27 -13.14
N TYR A 5 10.86 -19.25 -14.46
CA TYR A 5 9.60 -19.57 -15.13
C TYR A 5 9.72 -20.98 -15.72
N LEU A 6 8.82 -21.90 -15.35
CA LEU A 6 8.96 -23.34 -15.60
C LEU A 6 9.20 -23.72 -17.07
N THR A 7 8.72 -22.92 -18.02
CA THR A 7 8.87 -23.19 -19.45
C THR A 7 10.05 -22.46 -20.11
N TYR A 8 10.85 -21.69 -19.36
CA TYR A 8 11.91 -20.84 -19.92
C TYR A 8 13.14 -20.63 -19.00
N LYS A 9 13.98 -19.67 -19.39
CA LYS A 9 15.24 -19.28 -18.75
C LYS A 9 15.04 -18.76 -17.33
N LYS A 10 15.99 -19.08 -16.44
CA LYS A 10 16.10 -18.51 -15.09
C LYS A 10 16.69 -17.10 -15.14
N TRP A 11 16.16 -16.19 -14.33
CA TRP A 11 16.68 -14.84 -14.14
C TRP A 11 17.37 -14.72 -12.79
N THR A 12 18.64 -14.36 -12.78
CA THR A 12 19.36 -13.99 -11.56
C THR A 12 19.11 -12.52 -11.29
N LEU A 13 18.34 -12.24 -10.24
CA LEU A 13 18.02 -10.88 -9.81
C LEU A 13 19.18 -10.34 -8.94
N PRO A 14 19.73 -9.16 -9.27
CA PRO A 14 20.74 -8.49 -8.46
C PRO A 14 20.15 -8.07 -7.11
N ASP A 15 21.00 -7.87 -6.11
CA ASP A 15 20.56 -7.50 -4.76
C ASP A 15 20.11 -6.03 -4.67
N SER A 16 20.48 -5.21 -5.66
CA SER A 16 20.12 -3.80 -5.74
C SER A 16 19.87 -3.35 -7.18
N GLY A 17 19.13 -2.25 -7.31
CA GLY A 17 18.79 -1.63 -8.59
C GLY A 17 17.48 -2.12 -9.19
N VAL A 18 17.22 -1.68 -10.42
CA VAL A 18 16.00 -2.02 -11.16
C VAL A 18 16.31 -3.14 -12.15
N THR A 19 15.50 -4.19 -12.14
CA THR A 19 15.56 -5.24 -13.15
C THR A 19 14.39 -5.10 -14.12
N VAL A 20 14.68 -5.01 -15.41
CA VAL A 20 13.67 -4.96 -16.47
C VAL A 20 13.65 -6.32 -17.17
N ILE A 21 12.50 -6.99 -17.16
CA ILE A 21 12.27 -8.24 -17.88
C ILE A 21 11.37 -7.93 -19.08
N THR A 22 11.89 -8.17 -20.28
CA THR A 22 11.13 -7.99 -21.53
C THR A 22 10.63 -9.33 -22.03
N LEU A 23 9.37 -9.36 -22.51
CA LEU A 23 8.70 -10.55 -23.00
C LEU A 23 8.19 -10.27 -24.41
N GLN A 24 8.46 -11.19 -25.34
CA GLN A 24 7.91 -11.11 -26.69
C GLN A 24 6.60 -11.89 -26.85
N SER A 25 6.32 -12.82 -25.93
CA SER A 25 5.13 -13.68 -25.98
C SER A 25 4.03 -13.15 -25.06
N PRO A 26 2.83 -12.87 -25.58
CA PRO A 26 1.67 -12.49 -24.77
C PRO A 26 1.26 -13.60 -23.78
N ILE A 27 1.50 -14.86 -24.14
CA ILE A 27 1.22 -16.02 -23.29
C ILE A 27 2.13 -15.99 -22.06
N ALA A 28 3.43 -15.78 -22.27
CA ALA A 28 4.40 -15.67 -21.18
C ALA A 28 4.10 -14.46 -20.27
N TYR A 29 3.67 -13.33 -20.85
CA TYR A 29 3.25 -12.16 -20.09
C TYR A 29 2.08 -12.49 -19.15
N ARG A 30 1.00 -13.08 -19.68
CA ARG A 30 -0.14 -13.52 -18.88
C ARG A 30 0.28 -14.48 -17.78
N ASP A 31 1.09 -15.48 -18.12
CA ASP A 31 1.52 -16.50 -17.16
C ASP A 31 2.36 -15.91 -16.03
N LEU A 32 3.22 -14.92 -16.31
CA LEU A 32 3.95 -14.20 -15.27
C LEU A 32 3.04 -13.35 -14.39
N VAL A 33 2.10 -12.59 -14.98
CA VAL A 33 1.11 -11.81 -14.20
C VAL A 33 0.35 -12.73 -13.24
N GLN A 34 -0.16 -13.85 -13.74
CA GLN A 34 -0.85 -14.85 -12.93
C GLN A 34 0.07 -15.50 -11.89
N GLY A 35 1.34 -15.72 -12.21
CA GLY A 35 2.33 -16.27 -11.29
C GLY A 35 2.62 -15.33 -10.11
N PHE A 36 2.80 -14.03 -10.36
CA PHE A 36 2.96 -13.04 -9.29
C PHE A 36 1.69 -12.85 -8.45
N LYS A 37 0.50 -13.05 -9.04
CA LYS A 37 -0.78 -13.10 -8.32
C LYS A 37 -1.02 -14.43 -7.58
N LYS A 38 -0.15 -15.43 -7.73
CA LYS A 38 -0.32 -16.79 -7.20
C LYS A 38 -1.57 -17.51 -7.74
N GLU A 39 -2.05 -17.10 -8.91
CA GLU A 39 -3.13 -17.75 -9.65
C GLU A 39 -2.63 -18.96 -10.46
N ASN A 40 -1.31 -19.06 -10.67
CA ASN A 40 -0.65 -20.24 -11.22
C ASN A 40 0.65 -20.55 -10.48
N SER A 41 1.19 -21.75 -10.70
CA SER A 41 2.44 -22.24 -10.10
C SER A 41 3.62 -22.25 -11.08
N LEU A 42 3.54 -21.47 -12.17
CA LEU A 42 4.56 -21.46 -13.22
C LEU A 42 5.78 -20.62 -12.85
N LEU A 43 5.64 -19.74 -11.85
CA LEU A 43 6.69 -18.86 -11.36
C LEU A 43 7.22 -19.37 -10.02
N LEU A 44 8.53 -19.63 -9.97
CA LEU A 44 9.24 -20.07 -8.78
C LEU A 44 10.31 -19.05 -8.41
N CYS A 45 10.46 -18.79 -7.12
CA CYS A 45 11.54 -17.96 -6.59
C CYS A 45 12.38 -18.77 -5.62
N SER A 46 13.69 -18.58 -5.69
CA SER A 46 14.63 -19.13 -4.72
C SER A 46 15.71 -18.12 -4.35
N ASP A 47 16.34 -18.33 -3.21
CA ASP A 47 17.59 -17.64 -2.89
C ASP A 47 18.76 -18.19 -3.74
N ARG A 48 19.99 -17.75 -3.43
CA ARG A 48 21.21 -18.20 -4.13
C ARG A 48 21.62 -19.64 -3.75
N ASP A 49 21.13 -20.13 -2.63
CA ASP A 49 21.39 -21.48 -2.12
C ASP A 49 20.27 -22.46 -2.53
N PHE A 50 19.37 -22.04 -3.43
CA PHE A 50 18.22 -22.78 -3.94
C PHE A 50 17.14 -23.10 -2.89
N ASN A 51 17.09 -22.38 -1.77
CA ASN A 51 15.96 -22.46 -0.85
C ASN A 51 14.74 -21.74 -1.48
N SER A 52 13.59 -22.39 -1.45
CA SER A 52 12.36 -21.85 -2.02
C SER A 52 11.88 -20.62 -1.26
N LEU A 53 11.59 -19.55 -1.99
CA LEU A 53 11.00 -18.31 -1.47
C LEU A 53 9.54 -18.20 -1.94
N GLU A 54 8.65 -17.82 -1.03
CA GLU A 54 7.24 -17.64 -1.35
C GLU A 54 7.03 -16.33 -2.10
N ILE A 55 6.53 -16.39 -3.33
CA ILE A 55 6.33 -15.23 -4.23
C ILE A 55 5.58 -14.10 -3.54
N THR A 56 4.48 -14.38 -2.85
CA THR A 56 3.64 -13.36 -2.18
C THR A 56 4.28 -12.72 -0.95
N LYS A 57 5.34 -13.33 -0.38
CA LYS A 57 6.10 -12.76 0.73
C LYS A 57 7.36 -12.03 0.27
N THR A 58 7.83 -12.33 -0.94
CA THR A 58 9.04 -11.74 -1.51
C THR A 58 8.73 -10.58 -2.43
N PHE A 59 7.64 -10.67 -3.20
CA PHE A 59 7.25 -9.67 -4.18
C PHE A 59 5.91 -9.04 -3.82
N ASP A 60 5.84 -7.73 -3.96
CA ASP A 60 4.59 -6.99 -3.89
C ASP A 60 4.08 -6.78 -5.31
N PHE A 61 3.01 -7.51 -5.68
CA PHE A 61 2.36 -7.33 -6.97
C PHE A 61 1.59 -6.01 -6.96
N VAL A 62 2.11 -5.04 -7.72
CA VAL A 62 1.50 -3.73 -7.93
C VAL A 62 0.51 -3.79 -9.08
N GLY A 63 0.88 -4.48 -10.17
CA GLY A 63 0.04 -4.67 -11.35
C GLY A 63 0.22 -3.56 -12.40
N ASP A 64 -0.84 -3.33 -13.18
CA ASP A 64 -0.88 -2.31 -14.24
C ASP A 64 -1.32 -0.96 -13.66
N LEU A 65 -0.40 -0.01 -13.69
CA LEU A 65 -0.53 1.34 -13.14
C LEU A 65 -1.74 2.12 -13.69
N LEU A 66 -2.21 1.79 -14.89
CA LEU A 66 -3.35 2.47 -15.52
C LEU A 66 -4.70 1.86 -15.14
N LEU A 67 -4.73 0.61 -14.67
CA LEU A 67 -5.95 -0.15 -14.42
C LEU A 67 -6.20 -0.45 -12.93
N SER A 68 -5.20 -0.27 -12.08
CA SER A 68 -5.24 -0.73 -10.70
C SER A 68 -5.71 0.36 -9.72
N GLU A 69 -7.02 0.48 -9.53
CA GLU A 69 -7.61 1.35 -8.48
C GLU A 69 -7.24 0.90 -7.05
N ASP A 70 -6.90 -0.38 -6.84
CA ASP A 70 -6.68 -0.96 -5.51
C ASP A 70 -5.30 -0.65 -4.91
N ILE A 71 -4.30 -0.27 -5.72
CA ILE A 71 -2.96 0.11 -5.24
C ILE A 71 -3.08 1.20 -4.20
N SER A 72 -3.77 2.30 -4.54
CA SER A 72 -3.85 3.48 -3.70
C SER A 72 -4.52 3.16 -2.36
N LYS A 73 -5.57 2.34 -2.34
CA LYS A 73 -6.25 1.93 -1.09
C LYS A 73 -5.36 1.06 -0.21
N ARG A 74 -4.65 0.08 -0.80
CA ARG A 74 -3.76 -0.83 -0.07
C ARG A 74 -2.62 -0.07 0.61
N TYR A 75 -1.90 0.74 -0.14
CA TYR A 75 -0.77 1.50 0.40
C TYR A 75 -1.22 2.61 1.35
N LEU A 76 -2.33 3.30 1.07
CA LEU A 76 -2.88 4.31 1.95
C LEU A 76 -3.23 3.72 3.33
N THR A 77 -3.88 2.56 3.35
CA THR A 77 -4.22 1.86 4.60
C THR A 77 -2.95 1.56 5.41
N PHE A 78 -1.89 1.11 4.75
CA PHE A 78 -0.62 0.83 5.39
C PHE A 78 0.06 2.10 5.93
N VAL A 79 0.10 3.17 5.14
CA VAL A 79 0.65 4.48 5.54
C VAL A 79 -0.09 5.03 6.76
N VAL A 80 -1.43 5.03 6.73
CA VAL A 80 -2.26 5.51 7.85
C VAL A 80 -2.02 4.68 9.11
N ASN A 81 -1.96 3.35 8.99
CA ASN A 81 -1.69 2.48 10.14
C ASN A 81 -0.31 2.74 10.75
N ASN A 82 0.72 2.98 9.95
CA ASN A 82 2.04 3.33 10.46
C ASN A 82 2.07 4.73 11.06
N TYR A 83 1.45 5.72 10.42
CA TYR A 83 1.34 7.07 10.98
C TYR A 83 0.70 7.08 12.38
N VAL A 84 -0.38 6.32 12.57
CA VAL A 84 -1.03 6.18 13.90
C VAL A 84 -0.09 5.56 14.94
N LYS A 85 0.85 4.71 14.53
CA LYS A 85 1.85 4.09 15.44
C LYS A 85 3.04 5.00 15.73
N THR A 86 3.41 5.87 14.80
CA THR A 86 4.66 6.67 14.88
C THR A 86 4.44 8.11 15.31
N ILE A 87 3.20 8.63 15.29
CA ILE A 87 2.89 9.96 15.79
C ILE A 87 3.30 10.08 17.26
N ASP A 88 4.00 11.17 17.60
CA ASP A 88 4.41 11.45 18.96
C ASP A 88 3.22 11.84 19.86
N GLU A 89 3.40 11.66 21.16
CA GLU A 89 2.34 11.93 22.13
C GLU A 89 1.91 13.41 22.15
N GLU A 90 2.81 14.35 21.90
CA GLU A 90 2.49 15.78 21.91
C GLU A 90 1.51 16.13 20.79
N ASN A 91 1.82 15.72 19.56
CA ASN A 91 0.96 15.93 18.40
C ASN A 91 -0.35 15.15 18.51
N ARG A 92 -0.31 13.91 19.04
CA ARG A 92 -1.51 13.12 19.30
C ARG A 92 -2.43 13.81 20.31
N ASN A 93 -1.88 14.36 21.39
CA ASN A 93 -2.65 15.10 22.40
C ASN A 93 -3.23 16.40 21.84
N LYS A 94 -2.47 17.13 21.01
CA LYS A 94 -2.95 18.33 20.31
C LYS A 94 -4.14 18.00 19.41
N ALA A 95 -4.05 16.93 18.62
CA ALA A 95 -5.14 16.48 17.75
C ALA A 95 -6.40 16.14 18.54
N PHE A 96 -6.28 15.37 19.62
CA PHE A 96 -7.43 15.05 20.47
C PHE A 96 -8.01 16.25 21.18
N LYS A 97 -7.19 17.20 21.65
CA LYS A 97 -7.68 18.43 22.28
C LYS A 97 -8.52 19.25 21.30
N ALA A 98 -8.08 19.38 20.04
CA ALA A 98 -8.85 20.03 18.99
C ALA A 98 -10.17 19.30 18.72
N TYR A 99 -10.14 17.97 18.67
CA TYR A 99 -11.34 17.14 18.48
C TYR A 99 -12.35 17.28 19.62
N TYR A 100 -11.89 17.30 20.88
CA TYR A 100 -12.75 17.54 22.04
C TYR A 100 -13.33 18.95 22.07
N ASN A 101 -12.56 19.97 21.68
CA ASN A 101 -13.07 21.33 21.60
C ASN A 101 -14.17 21.46 20.55
N LEU A 102 -13.99 20.84 19.37
CA LEU A 102 -15.05 20.75 18.36
C LEU A 102 -16.29 20.06 18.95
N GLY A 103 -16.06 18.99 19.70
CA GLY A 103 -17.11 18.23 20.33
C GLY A 103 -17.92 19.01 21.36
N ALA A 104 -17.26 19.78 22.21
CA ALA A 104 -17.90 20.64 23.19
C ALA A 104 -18.80 21.68 22.52
N VAL A 105 -18.32 22.34 21.46
CA VAL A 105 -19.12 23.33 20.70
C VAL A 105 -20.38 22.70 20.10
N LEU A 106 -20.26 21.48 19.56
CA LEU A 106 -21.41 20.77 19.01
C LEU A 106 -22.39 20.34 20.11
N HIS A 107 -21.88 19.88 21.25
CA HIS A 107 -22.71 19.48 22.39
C HIS A 107 -23.50 20.67 22.96
N ASP A 108 -22.84 21.82 23.14
CA ASP A 108 -23.49 23.04 23.61
C ASP A 108 -24.60 23.49 22.64
N SER A 109 -24.38 23.35 21.32
CA SER A 109 -25.41 23.62 20.31
C SER A 109 -26.55 22.60 20.34
N LEU A 110 -26.25 21.32 20.58
CA LEU A 110 -27.23 20.23 20.65
C LEU A 110 -28.09 20.31 21.90
N LEU A 111 -27.59 20.88 23.00
CA LEU A 111 -28.36 21.12 24.23
C LEU A 111 -29.52 22.10 24.00
N LEU A 112 -29.44 22.94 22.96
CA LEU A 112 -30.52 23.85 22.57
C LEU A 112 -31.65 23.14 21.83
N GLU A 113 -31.39 21.93 21.33
CA GLU A 113 -32.41 21.09 20.71
C GLU A 113 -33.13 20.32 21.83
N ASP A 114 -34.46 20.38 21.87
CA ASP A 114 -35.31 19.76 22.91
C ASP A 114 -35.45 18.22 22.70
N LEU A 115 -34.32 17.55 22.48
CA LEU A 115 -34.21 16.14 22.16
C LEU A 115 -33.07 15.51 22.98
N PRO A 116 -33.24 14.29 23.51
CA PRO A 116 -32.21 13.61 24.28
C PRO A 116 -31.12 13.04 23.35
N MET A 117 -30.21 13.91 22.92
CA MET A 117 -29.07 13.56 22.07
C MET A 117 -27.78 13.54 22.89
N ASP A 118 -26.91 12.57 22.62
CA ASP A 118 -25.59 12.45 23.25
C ASP A 118 -24.52 12.26 22.16
N ILE A 119 -23.30 12.74 22.41
CA ILE A 119 -22.18 12.64 21.47
C ILE A 119 -21.06 11.81 22.08
N ASP A 120 -20.85 10.61 21.54
CA ASP A 120 -19.74 9.73 21.94
C ASP A 120 -18.42 10.13 21.26
N PHE A 121 -17.55 10.79 22.03
CA PHE A 121 -16.20 11.13 21.59
C PHE A 121 -15.20 10.02 21.89
N ASN A 122 -15.06 9.10 20.94
CA ASN A 122 -14.06 8.04 21.01
C ASN A 122 -12.63 8.57 20.76
N LYS A 123 -11.67 8.20 21.62
CA LYS A 123 -10.23 8.50 21.47
C LYS A 123 -9.51 7.61 20.46
N ASP A 124 -10.11 7.42 19.29
CA ASP A 124 -9.52 6.62 18.22
C ASP A 124 -9.03 7.53 17.09
N LEU A 125 -7.70 7.72 17.03
CA LEU A 125 -7.06 8.53 16.00
C LEU A 125 -7.34 7.97 14.60
N LYS A 126 -7.48 6.65 14.44
CA LYS A 126 -7.77 6.04 13.14
C LYS A 126 -9.18 6.39 12.67
N LYS A 127 -10.16 6.47 13.57
CA LYS A 127 -11.51 6.95 13.25
C LYS A 127 -11.49 8.43 12.86
N LEU A 128 -10.70 9.25 13.57
CA LEU A 128 -10.54 10.67 13.27
C LEU A 128 -9.92 10.87 11.87
N LEU A 129 -8.85 10.14 11.55
CA LEU A 129 -8.24 10.21 10.22
C LEU A 129 -9.18 9.71 9.11
N LYS A 130 -10.04 8.73 9.42
CA LYS A 130 -11.08 8.27 8.47
C LYS A 130 -12.16 9.32 8.23
N LEU A 131 -12.55 10.09 9.26
CA LEU A 131 -13.49 11.21 9.13
C LEU A 131 -12.92 12.33 8.23
N LEU A 132 -11.61 12.52 8.23
CA LEU A 132 -10.92 13.51 7.40
C LEU A 132 -10.70 13.06 5.95
N GLU A 133 -11.15 11.85 5.58
CA GLU A 133 -11.06 11.31 4.21
C GLU A 133 -9.66 11.41 3.58
N ILE A 134 -8.62 11.05 4.33
CA ILE A 134 -7.24 11.09 3.83
C ILE A 134 -7.13 10.26 2.55
N HIS A 135 -6.59 10.87 1.50
CA HIS A 135 -6.34 10.24 0.21
C HIS A 135 -4.98 10.68 -0.34
N PHE A 136 -4.42 9.90 -1.27
CA PHE A 136 -3.30 10.40 -2.08
C PHE A 136 -3.78 11.53 -3.00
N ASP A 137 -2.87 12.41 -3.39
CA ASP A 137 -3.18 13.47 -4.34
C ASP A 137 -3.65 12.89 -5.69
N ARG A 138 -4.59 13.56 -6.37
CA ARG A 138 -5.12 13.09 -7.67
C ARG A 138 -4.02 12.93 -8.72
N SER A 139 -2.98 13.75 -8.67
CA SER A 139 -1.82 13.65 -9.56
C SER A 139 -1.12 12.29 -9.49
N VAL A 140 -1.11 11.65 -8.31
CA VAL A 140 -0.56 10.29 -8.11
C VAL A 140 -1.42 9.23 -8.79
N LEU A 141 -2.72 9.49 -8.95
CA LEU A 141 -3.68 8.56 -9.58
C LEU A 141 -3.69 8.70 -11.11
N THR A 142 -3.39 9.88 -11.63
CA THR A 142 -3.44 10.15 -13.07
C THR A 142 -2.09 9.99 -13.77
N ASN A 143 -0.98 10.02 -13.03
CA ASN A 143 0.36 9.93 -13.59
C ASN A 143 1.07 8.64 -13.12
N PRO A 144 1.29 7.66 -14.02
CA PRO A 144 1.97 6.40 -13.69
C PRO A 144 3.34 6.58 -13.04
N TYR A 145 4.09 7.61 -13.43
CA TYR A 145 5.39 7.91 -12.83
C TYR A 145 5.26 8.32 -11.37
N ALA A 146 4.26 9.15 -11.06
CA ALA A 146 3.97 9.57 -9.69
C ALA A 146 3.51 8.38 -8.83
N THR A 147 2.75 7.44 -9.42
CA THR A 147 2.39 6.18 -8.76
C THR A 147 3.62 5.35 -8.42
N ILE A 148 4.52 5.10 -9.40
CA ILE A 148 5.76 4.34 -9.19
C ILE A 148 6.59 4.99 -8.09
N GLU A 149 6.83 6.30 -8.18
CA GLU A 149 7.61 7.03 -7.19
C GLU A 149 7.00 6.91 -5.79
N THR A 150 5.68 7.02 -5.68
CA THR A 150 4.97 6.89 -4.40
C THR A 150 5.13 5.49 -3.83
N VAL A 151 4.94 4.44 -4.63
CA VAL A 151 5.11 3.05 -4.19
C VAL A 151 6.54 2.79 -3.72
N LEU A 152 7.54 3.29 -4.46
CA LEU A 152 8.95 3.15 -4.08
C LEU A 152 9.27 3.89 -2.78
N LYS A 153 8.79 5.13 -2.61
CA LYS A 153 8.96 5.88 -1.35
C LYS A 153 8.33 5.16 -0.17
N ILE A 154 7.17 4.54 -0.35
CA ILE A 154 6.51 3.78 0.71
C ILE A 154 7.34 2.54 1.09
N HIS A 155 7.85 1.79 0.11
CA HIS A 155 8.74 0.66 0.39
C HIS A 155 10.02 1.08 1.12
N GLN A 156 10.61 2.21 0.73
CA GLN A 156 11.82 2.74 1.34
C GLN A 156 11.59 3.28 2.76
N ASN A 157 10.53 4.06 2.97
CA ASN A 157 10.28 4.74 4.25
C ASN A 157 9.76 3.80 5.34
N TYR A 158 9.12 2.70 4.97
CA TYR A 158 8.46 1.79 5.90
C TYR A 158 9.03 0.37 5.88
N ASP A 159 10.14 0.15 5.17
CA ASP A 159 10.87 -1.13 5.08
C ASP A 159 9.95 -2.35 4.90
N LEU A 160 9.17 -2.33 3.82
CA LEU A 160 8.14 -3.35 3.54
C LEU A 160 8.71 -4.76 3.29
N GLY A 161 10.04 -4.94 3.24
CA GLY A 161 10.72 -6.23 3.08
C GLY A 161 10.40 -7.00 1.79
N THR A 162 9.67 -6.36 0.87
CA THR A 162 9.15 -6.92 -0.37
C THR A 162 9.63 -6.09 -1.56
N ILE A 163 9.69 -6.72 -2.73
CA ILE A 163 10.13 -6.07 -3.96
C ILE A 163 8.89 -5.73 -4.80
N PRO A 164 8.61 -4.45 -5.08
CA PRO A 164 7.47 -4.06 -5.89
C PRO A 164 7.67 -4.49 -7.34
N VAL A 165 6.63 -5.13 -7.92
CA VAL A 165 6.61 -5.60 -9.30
C VAL A 165 5.53 -4.86 -10.08
N PHE A 166 5.97 -4.14 -11.10
CA PHE A 166 5.13 -3.36 -12.01
C PHE A 166 5.02 -4.07 -13.35
N PHE A 167 3.83 -4.04 -13.94
CA PHE A 167 3.59 -4.48 -15.30
C PHE A 167 3.22 -3.27 -16.15
N VAL A 168 3.92 -3.09 -17.27
CA VAL A 168 3.69 -2.01 -18.23
C VAL A 168 3.41 -2.67 -19.57
N MET A 169 2.22 -2.41 -20.12
CA MET A 169 1.78 -2.92 -21.42
C MET A 169 2.02 -1.89 -22.52
#